data_AF-A0A9W8I8F8-F1
#
_entry.id   AF-A0A9W8I8F8-F1
#
_cell.length_a   1.000
_cell.length_b   1.000
_cell.length_c   1.000
_cell.angle_alpha   90.00
_cell.angle_beta   90.00
_cell.angle_gamma   90.00
#
_symmetry.space_group_name_H-M   'P 1'
#
loop_
_entity.id
_entity.type
_entity.pdbx_description
1 polymer ?
#
loop_
_entity_poly.entity_id
_entity_poly.type
_entity_poly.pdbx_seq_one_letter_code
_entity_poly.pdbx_strand_id
1 'polypeptide(L)'
;MFLYNLTLQASTAINAAILGHFSGQKYQELVVARQQYLELWRPDTTTGKLVLEHSENLFCRLRSITPFRLTGGTKDHIALGADTGTLTLLEYDPKKRQFAAVQAHDYGRTGLRRQIPGQFIAADPRGRAVMVAGIERAKIVYVVTRDSEANLMLQSPLEANKTHSICFDVVGVDVGYENPVFAAIECIYDDSQALASVDKQLVYYELDLGLNHVVRKWSTAVSDTANKLIALPGSQDGPSGVLVCSEGSI
;
A
#
# COMPACT_ATOMS: atom_id res chain seq x y z
N MET A 1 -36.80 3.40 16.81
CA MET A 1 -35.62 4.07 16.23
C MET A 1 -36.13 5.30 15.50
N PHE A 2 -35.71 6.52 15.89
CA PHE A 2 -36.37 7.79 15.48
C PHE A 2 -35.41 8.85 14.91
N LEU A 3 -34.17 8.46 14.54
CA LEU A 3 -33.18 9.36 13.94
C LEU A 3 -32.72 8.78 12.59
N TYR A 4 -32.40 9.66 11.64
CA TYR A 4 -31.88 9.34 10.31
C TYR A 4 -30.61 10.16 10.03
N ASN A 5 -29.51 9.49 9.69
CA ASN A 5 -28.24 10.13 9.37
C ASN A 5 -28.14 10.36 7.86
N LEU A 6 -27.94 11.61 7.45
CA LEU A 6 -27.73 12.01 6.06
C LEU A 6 -26.52 12.93 5.96
N THR A 7 -25.62 12.65 5.01
CA THR A 7 -24.45 13.49 4.72
C THR A 7 -24.78 14.47 3.59
N LEU A 8 -24.88 15.77 3.91
CA LEU A 8 -25.14 16.82 2.90
C LEU A 8 -23.89 17.17 2.08
N GLN A 9 -22.75 17.21 2.75
CA GLN A 9 -21.45 17.47 2.14
C GLN A 9 -20.43 16.50 2.72
N ALA A 10 -19.81 15.71 1.86
CA ALA A 10 -18.74 14.80 2.24
C ALA A 10 -17.46 15.56 2.62
N SER A 11 -16.57 14.89 3.37
CA SER A 11 -15.27 15.46 3.73
C SER A 11 -14.43 15.80 2.50
N THR A 12 -13.88 17.01 2.47
CA THR A 12 -12.97 17.49 1.41
C THR A 12 -11.49 17.30 1.72
N ALA A 13 -11.14 16.72 2.88
CA ALA A 13 -9.77 16.35 3.20
C ALA A 13 -9.34 15.11 2.38
N ILE A 14 -8.13 15.15 1.82
CA ILE A 14 -7.50 14.04 1.10
C ILE A 14 -6.49 13.37 2.02
N ASN A 15 -6.63 12.06 2.22
CA ASN A 15 -5.69 11.26 3.02
C ASN A 15 -4.57 10.68 2.16
N ALA A 16 -4.92 10.17 0.98
CA ALA A 16 -3.99 9.57 0.04
C ALA A 16 -4.54 9.75 -1.39
N ALA A 17 -3.63 9.80 -2.36
CA ALA A 17 -3.96 9.94 -3.76
C ALA A 17 -2.99 9.10 -4.59
N ILE A 18 -3.50 8.38 -5.57
CA ILE A 18 -2.72 7.48 -6.43
C ILE A 18 -3.10 7.68 -7.89
N LEU A 19 -2.12 7.60 -8.77
CA LEU A 19 -2.28 7.72 -10.21
C LEU A 19 -2.21 6.33 -10.86
N GLY A 20 -2.99 6.13 -11.91
CA GLY A 20 -3.03 4.86 -12.64
C GLY A 20 -4.06 4.86 -13.76
N HIS A 21 -4.16 3.72 -14.43
CA HIS A 21 -5.12 3.39 -15.48
C HIS A 21 -6.22 2.51 -14.89
N PHE A 22 -7.06 3.08 -14.04
CA PHE A 22 -8.06 2.33 -13.26
C PHE A 22 -9.28 1.91 -14.09
N SER A 23 -9.61 2.63 -15.16
CA SER A 23 -10.65 2.26 -16.12
C SER A 23 -10.14 1.32 -17.23
N GLY A 24 -8.84 1.00 -17.25
CA GLY A 24 -8.21 0.21 -18.31
C GLY A 24 -8.06 0.95 -19.64
N GLN A 25 -8.26 2.27 -19.63
CA GLN A 25 -8.08 3.15 -20.78
C GLN A 25 -6.62 3.64 -20.90
N LYS A 26 -6.26 4.19 -22.05
CA LYS A 26 -4.90 4.72 -22.30
C LYS A 26 -4.58 6.02 -21.56
N TYR A 27 -5.59 6.70 -21.01
CA TYR A 27 -5.37 7.90 -20.19
C TYR A 27 -5.21 7.53 -18.72
N GLN A 28 -4.54 8.41 -17.98
CA GLN A 28 -4.36 8.27 -16.54
C GLN A 28 -5.50 8.93 -15.78
N GLU A 29 -5.82 8.34 -14.64
CA GLU A 29 -6.83 8.77 -13.70
C GLU A 29 -6.21 8.87 -12.30
N LEU A 30 -6.88 9.61 -11.42
CA LEU A 30 -6.49 9.85 -10.05
C LEU A 30 -7.52 9.23 -9.11
N VAL A 31 -7.11 8.27 -8.31
CA VAL A 31 -7.93 7.77 -7.21
C VAL A 31 -7.56 8.52 -5.94
N VAL A 32 -8.57 9.02 -5.23
CA VAL A 32 -8.41 9.84 -4.02
C VAL A 32 -9.18 9.20 -2.87
N ALA A 33 -8.49 8.95 -1.76
CA ALA A 33 -9.11 8.51 -0.51
C ALA A 33 -9.42 9.72 0.38
N ARG A 34 -10.70 9.87 0.76
CA ARG A 34 -11.23 10.93 1.62
C ARG A 34 -11.96 10.35 2.82
N GLN A 35 -11.22 10.07 3.88
CA GLN A 35 -11.72 9.44 5.10
C GLN A 35 -12.38 8.07 4.85
N GLN A 36 -13.65 8.05 4.47
CA GLN A 36 -14.45 6.85 4.17
C GLN A 36 -14.89 6.77 2.70
N TYR A 37 -14.68 7.84 1.94
CA TYR A 37 -15.01 7.90 0.52
C TYR A 37 -13.79 7.56 -0.33
N LEU A 38 -14.01 6.75 -1.36
CA LEU A 38 -13.06 6.52 -2.43
C LEU A 38 -13.60 7.18 -3.69
N GLU A 39 -12.79 8.01 -4.31
CA GLU A 39 -13.19 8.79 -5.48
C GLU A 39 -12.26 8.52 -6.66
N LEU A 40 -12.82 8.45 -7.87
CA LEU A 40 -12.09 8.42 -9.12
C LEU A 40 -12.27 9.77 -9.84
N TRP A 41 -11.14 10.40 -10.15
CA TRP A 41 -11.06 11.67 -10.85
C TRP A 41 -10.32 11.49 -12.17
N ARG A 42 -10.79 12.17 -13.21
CA ARG A 42 -10.16 12.20 -14.52
C ARG A 42 -9.68 13.62 -14.85
N PRO A 43 -8.40 13.81 -15.22
CA PRO A 43 -7.95 15.06 -15.79
C PRO A 43 -8.46 15.23 -17.23
N ASP A 44 -9.19 16.31 -17.48
CA ASP A 44 -9.55 16.72 -18.84
C ASP A 44 -8.42 17.55 -19.43
N THR A 45 -7.73 16.98 -20.42
CA THR A 45 -6.58 17.61 -21.10
C THR A 45 -6.97 18.80 -21.97
N THR A 46 -8.25 18.94 -22.34
CA THR A 46 -8.73 20.06 -23.16
C THR A 46 -9.00 21.28 -22.29
N THR A 47 -9.65 21.09 -21.15
CA THR A 47 -10.03 22.19 -20.26
C THR A 47 -9.04 22.45 -19.12
N GLY A 48 -8.13 21.50 -18.85
CA GLY A 48 -7.22 21.52 -17.72
C GLY A 48 -7.89 21.30 -16.35
N LYS A 49 -9.17 20.89 -16.34
CA LYS A 49 -9.94 20.67 -15.10
C LYS A 49 -9.95 19.20 -14.70
N LEU A 50 -10.09 18.95 -13.40
CA LEU A 50 -10.39 17.62 -12.86
C LEU A 50 -11.90 17.40 -12.86
N VAL A 51 -12.33 16.27 -13.41
CA VAL A 51 -13.73 15.83 -13.45
C VAL A 51 -13.87 14.63 -12.53
N LEU A 52 -14.83 14.70 -11.60
CA LEU A 52 -15.19 13.56 -10.75
C LEU A 52 -15.97 12.54 -11.58
N GLU A 53 -15.41 11.35 -11.77
CA GLU A 53 -16.05 10.27 -12.51
C GLU A 53 -16.94 9.42 -11.62
N HIS A 54 -16.49 9.14 -10.40
CA HIS A 54 -17.20 8.30 -9.44
C HIS A 54 -16.77 8.61 -8.00
N SER A 55 -17.71 8.52 -7.05
CA SER A 55 -17.49 8.68 -5.61
C SER A 55 -18.38 7.68 -4.87
N GLU A 56 -17.78 6.88 -4.00
CA GLU A 56 -18.47 5.84 -3.23
C GLU A 56 -18.02 5.87 -1.76
N ASN A 57 -18.98 5.70 -0.84
CA ASN A 57 -18.68 5.54 0.59
C ASN A 57 -18.44 4.06 0.88
N LEU A 58 -17.23 3.72 1.32
CA LEU A 58 -16.85 2.34 1.63
C LEU A 58 -17.21 1.92 3.08
N PHE A 59 -17.80 2.84 3.86
CA PHE A 59 -18.24 2.61 5.24
C PHE A 59 -17.15 2.09 6.19
N CYS A 60 -15.89 2.40 5.87
CA CYS A 60 -14.70 2.07 6.65
C CYS A 60 -13.73 3.25 6.65
N ARG A 61 -12.75 3.26 7.55
CA ARG A 61 -11.70 4.28 7.57
C ARG A 61 -10.56 3.87 6.66
N LEU A 62 -10.41 4.56 5.53
CA LEU A 62 -9.30 4.38 4.60
C LEU A 62 -8.02 4.95 5.21
N ARG A 63 -6.98 4.12 5.33
CA ARG A 63 -5.69 4.50 5.93
C ARG A 63 -4.60 4.63 4.89
N SER A 64 -4.53 3.67 3.97
CA SER A 64 -3.49 3.60 2.95
C SER A 64 -4.03 2.95 1.69
N ILE A 65 -3.58 3.44 0.52
CA ILE A 65 -3.90 2.89 -0.78
C ILE A 65 -2.63 2.85 -1.62
N THR A 66 -2.46 1.82 -2.45
CA THR A 66 -1.40 1.75 -3.45
C THR A 66 -1.95 1.16 -4.76
N PRO A 67 -1.57 1.71 -5.92
CA PRO A 67 -1.88 1.08 -7.19
C PRO A 67 -0.92 -0.09 -7.40
N PHE A 68 -1.38 -1.09 -8.14
CA PHE A 68 -0.50 -2.12 -8.68
C PHE A 68 -1.08 -2.69 -9.97
N ARG A 69 -0.20 -3.21 -10.83
CA ARG A 69 -0.56 -3.79 -12.10
C ARG A 69 -0.03 -5.20 -12.19
N LEU A 70 -0.93 -6.15 -12.40
CA LEU A 70 -0.53 -7.52 -12.71
C LEU A 70 0.30 -7.56 -14.00
N THR A 71 1.35 -8.38 -14.05
CA THR A 71 2.22 -8.54 -15.23
C THR A 71 1.42 -8.78 -16.50
N GLY A 72 1.68 -7.99 -17.55
CA GLY A 72 0.97 -8.06 -18.83
C GLY A 72 -0.48 -7.55 -18.79
N GLY A 73 -0.92 -6.96 -17.69
CA GLY A 73 -2.22 -6.30 -17.57
C GLY A 73 -2.20 -4.89 -18.15
N THR A 74 -3.37 -4.37 -18.50
CA THR A 74 -3.54 -2.99 -18.97
C THR A 74 -4.19 -2.09 -17.93
N LYS A 75 -4.78 -2.68 -16.90
CA LYS A 75 -5.58 -2.02 -15.87
C LYS A 75 -4.87 -2.08 -14.53
N ASP A 76 -4.92 -0.97 -13.80
CA ASP A 76 -4.41 -0.89 -12.44
C ASP A 76 -5.50 -1.26 -11.43
N HIS A 77 -5.11 -2.09 -10.48
CA HIS A 77 -5.90 -2.44 -9.30
C HIS A 77 -5.46 -1.57 -8.13
N ILE A 78 -6.32 -1.50 -7.11
CA ILE A 78 -6.07 -0.70 -5.91
C ILE A 78 -5.98 -1.66 -4.73
N ALA A 79 -4.82 -1.71 -4.08
CA ALA A 79 -4.71 -2.39 -2.79
C ALA A 79 -5.08 -1.38 -1.69
N LEU A 80 -6.01 -1.78 -0.82
CA LEU A 80 -6.58 -0.94 0.22
C LEU A 80 -6.23 -1.48 1.62
N GLY A 81 -5.63 -0.62 2.44
CA GLY A 81 -5.51 -0.77 3.88
C GLY A 81 -6.54 0.09 4.61
N ALA A 82 -7.45 -0.55 5.35
CA ALA A 82 -8.50 0.12 6.12
C ALA A 82 -8.49 -0.33 7.60
N ASP A 83 -9.52 0.06 8.36
CA ASP A 83 -9.77 -0.40 9.73
C ASP A 83 -10.59 -1.71 9.80
N THR A 84 -10.81 -2.38 8.68
CA THR A 84 -11.56 -3.64 8.61
C THR A 84 -10.78 -4.85 9.15
N GLY A 85 -9.44 -4.79 9.16
CA GLY A 85 -8.60 -5.96 9.47
C GLY A 85 -8.43 -6.91 8.29
N THR A 86 -8.70 -6.42 7.08
CA THR A 86 -8.73 -7.17 5.81
C THR A 86 -7.88 -6.45 4.78
N LEU A 87 -7.09 -7.20 3.99
CA LEU A 87 -6.50 -6.67 2.76
C LEU A 87 -7.56 -6.78 1.67
N THR A 88 -8.00 -5.66 1.11
CA THR A 88 -8.96 -5.64 0.01
C THR A 88 -8.29 -5.14 -1.25
N LEU A 89 -8.43 -5.91 -2.33
CA LEU A 89 -8.00 -5.53 -3.68
C LEU A 89 -9.23 -5.12 -4.48
N LEU A 90 -9.26 -3.85 -4.88
CA LEU A 90 -10.36 -3.25 -5.61
C LEU A 90 -10.03 -3.13 -7.10
N GLU A 91 -11.07 -3.24 -7.91
CA GLU A 91 -11.06 -2.93 -9.33
C GLU A 91 -12.21 -1.97 -9.63
N TYR A 92 -11.93 -0.89 -10.37
CA TYR A 92 -12.98 0.01 -10.82
C TYR A 92 -13.68 -0.54 -12.07
N ASP A 93 -14.98 -0.79 -12.01
CA ASP A 93 -15.77 -1.17 -13.20
C ASP A 93 -16.38 0.08 -13.86
N PRO A 94 -15.88 0.54 -15.02
CA PRO A 94 -16.42 1.73 -15.68
C PRO A 94 -17.85 1.54 -16.21
N LYS A 95 -18.29 0.30 -16.46
CA LYS A 95 -19.66 0.02 -16.95
C LYS A 95 -20.67 0.15 -15.82
N LYS A 96 -20.33 -0.39 -14.64
CA LYS A 96 -21.18 -0.32 -13.44
C LYS A 96 -20.97 0.96 -12.63
N ARG A 97 -19.88 1.69 -12.88
CA ARG A 97 -19.42 2.86 -12.10
C ARG A 97 -19.40 2.53 -10.62
N GLN A 98 -18.60 1.54 -10.25
CA GLN A 98 -18.45 1.08 -8.86
C GLN A 98 -17.03 0.56 -8.62
N PHE A 99 -16.58 0.59 -7.36
CA PHE A 99 -15.39 -0.14 -6.96
C PHE A 99 -15.75 -1.56 -6.50
N ALA A 100 -15.40 -2.55 -7.32
CA ALA A 100 -15.63 -3.95 -6.98
C ALA A 100 -14.47 -4.51 -6.16
N ALA A 101 -14.76 -5.10 -5.00
CA ALA A 101 -13.79 -5.91 -4.26
C ALA A 101 -13.59 -7.24 -4.97
N VAL A 102 -12.46 -7.38 -5.67
CA VAL A 102 -12.11 -8.60 -6.43
C VAL A 102 -11.58 -9.67 -5.50
N GLN A 103 -10.75 -9.27 -4.53
CA GLN A 103 -10.23 -10.15 -3.49
C GLN A 103 -10.29 -9.45 -2.14
N ALA A 104 -10.60 -10.21 -1.09
CA ALA A 104 -10.58 -9.76 0.28
C ALA A 104 -10.04 -10.90 1.16
N HIS A 105 -8.96 -10.64 1.89
CA HIS A 105 -8.36 -11.61 2.80
C HIS A 105 -8.24 -11.03 4.20
N ASP A 106 -8.92 -11.64 5.17
CA ASP A 106 -8.89 -11.22 6.56
C ASP A 106 -7.56 -11.63 7.22
N TYR A 107 -6.93 -10.72 7.95
CA TYR A 107 -5.70 -11.00 8.70
C TYR A 107 -5.77 -10.58 10.16
N GLY A 108 -6.83 -9.89 10.57
CA GLY A 108 -6.93 -9.37 11.92
C GLY A 108 -8.35 -8.93 12.30
N ARG A 109 -8.44 -8.38 13.51
CA ARG A 109 -9.66 -7.78 14.03
C ARG A 109 -9.86 -6.37 13.46
N THR A 110 -11.11 -5.95 13.41
CA THR A 110 -11.50 -4.59 13.06
C THR A 110 -10.97 -3.56 14.07
N GLY A 111 -10.84 -2.31 13.61
CA GLY A 111 -10.40 -1.13 14.32
C GLY A 111 -8.98 -0.67 14.00
N LEU A 112 -8.69 0.59 14.33
CA LEU A 112 -7.36 1.18 14.21
C LEU A 112 -6.47 0.72 15.38
N ARG A 113 -5.75 -0.39 15.19
CA ARG A 113 -4.90 -0.97 16.24
C ARG A 113 -3.42 -0.86 15.91
N ARG A 114 -2.59 -0.78 16.95
CA ARG A 114 -1.13 -0.67 16.87
C ARG A 114 -0.47 -1.84 16.12
N GLN A 115 -0.88 -3.07 16.46
CA GLN A 115 -0.28 -4.31 15.95
C GLN A 115 -1.05 -4.93 14.78
N ILE A 116 -2.20 -4.39 14.38
CA ILE A 116 -2.96 -4.93 13.25
C ILE A 116 -2.54 -4.15 11.98
N PRO A 117 -2.14 -4.85 10.90
CA PRO A 117 -1.75 -4.21 9.66
C PRO A 117 -2.85 -3.36 9.02
N GLY A 118 -2.42 -2.42 8.18
CA GLY A 118 -3.31 -1.54 7.40
C GLY A 118 -2.88 -0.06 7.43
N GLN A 119 -1.91 0.28 8.29
CA GLN A 119 -1.35 1.63 8.32
C GLN A 119 -0.53 1.92 7.06
N PHE A 120 0.30 0.97 6.67
CA PHE A 120 1.17 1.06 5.52
C PHE A 120 0.85 -0.07 4.56
N ILE A 121 0.85 0.25 3.27
CA ILE A 121 0.69 -0.69 2.19
C ILE A 121 1.68 -0.36 1.09
N ALA A 122 2.33 -1.39 0.56
CA ALA A 122 3.29 -1.26 -0.51
C ALA A 122 3.07 -2.40 -1.52
N ALA A 123 3.19 -2.10 -2.80
CA ALA A 123 3.12 -3.09 -3.86
C ALA A 123 4.48 -3.21 -4.57
N ASP A 124 4.81 -4.43 -4.99
CA ASP A 124 5.89 -4.67 -5.95
C ASP A 124 5.56 -3.91 -7.25
N PRO A 125 6.50 -3.15 -7.84
CA PRO A 125 6.25 -2.40 -9.07
C PRO A 125 5.82 -3.27 -10.28
N ARG A 126 6.14 -4.57 -10.27
CA ARG A 126 5.68 -5.54 -11.28
C ARG A 126 4.39 -6.27 -10.87
N GLY A 127 3.77 -5.89 -9.75
CA GLY A 127 2.48 -6.37 -9.28
C GLY A 127 2.45 -7.85 -8.87
N ARG A 128 3.60 -8.40 -8.46
CA ARG A 128 3.71 -9.82 -8.05
C ARG A 128 3.40 -10.05 -6.59
N ALA A 129 3.54 -9.01 -5.76
CA ALA A 129 3.29 -9.09 -4.33
C ALA A 129 2.82 -7.75 -3.76
N VAL A 130 2.07 -7.82 -2.66
CA VAL A 130 1.63 -6.67 -1.87
C VAL A 130 1.97 -6.93 -0.41
N MET A 131 2.60 -5.95 0.22
CA MET A 131 2.90 -5.95 1.65
C MET A 131 1.97 -5.02 2.39
N VAL A 132 1.40 -5.50 3.50
CA VAL A 132 0.62 -4.70 4.44
C VAL A 132 1.33 -4.72 5.79
N ALA A 133 1.54 -3.54 6.38
CA ALA A 133 2.22 -3.41 7.67
C ALA A 133 1.38 -2.62 8.69
N GLY A 134 1.56 -3.00 9.95
CA GLY A 134 1.11 -2.25 11.11
C GLY A 134 2.12 -1.18 11.51
N ILE A 135 1.76 -0.36 12.49
CA ILE A 135 2.70 0.60 13.09
C ILE A 135 3.79 -0.15 13.86
N GLU A 136 3.44 -1.29 14.45
CA GLU A 136 4.37 -2.10 15.22
C GLU A 136 4.17 -3.57 14.91
N ARG A 137 5.29 -4.29 14.94
CA ARG A 137 5.38 -5.75 14.87
C ARG A 137 4.92 -6.39 13.57
N ALA A 138 3.67 -6.20 13.18
CA ALA A 138 3.03 -7.00 12.16
C ALA A 138 3.36 -6.51 10.75
N LYS A 139 3.85 -7.43 9.92
CA LYS A 139 4.13 -7.23 8.49
C LYS A 139 3.72 -8.51 7.77
N ILE A 140 2.86 -8.37 6.77
CA ILE A 140 2.30 -9.51 6.04
C ILE A 140 2.50 -9.23 4.55
N VAL A 141 3.02 -10.22 3.83
CA VAL A 141 3.20 -10.17 2.39
C VAL A 141 2.22 -11.16 1.75
N TYR A 142 1.55 -10.70 0.71
CA TYR A 142 0.65 -11.49 -0.12
C TYR A 142 1.26 -11.61 -1.50
N VAL A 143 1.36 -12.84 -2.00
CA VAL A 143 1.70 -13.09 -3.40
C VAL A 143 0.43 -12.92 -4.23
N VAL A 144 0.52 -12.11 -5.27
CA VAL A 144 -0.59 -11.84 -6.19
C VAL A 144 -0.34 -12.58 -7.49
N THR A 145 -1.31 -13.40 -7.89
CA THR A 145 -1.23 -14.22 -9.10
C THR A 145 -2.49 -14.07 -9.95
N ARG A 146 -2.50 -14.75 -11.10
CA ARG A 146 -3.68 -14.92 -11.94
C ARG A 146 -4.06 -16.39 -11.98
N ASP A 147 -5.36 -16.68 -12.02
CA ASP A 147 -5.86 -18.01 -12.35
C ASP A 147 -5.80 -18.28 -13.87
N SER A 148 -6.29 -19.45 -14.28
CA SER A 148 -6.40 -19.84 -15.69
C SER A 148 -7.36 -18.97 -16.51
N GLU A 149 -8.27 -18.26 -15.84
CA GLU A 149 -9.26 -17.35 -16.45
C GLU A 149 -8.77 -15.89 -16.42
N ALA A 150 -7.53 -15.66 -16.00
CA ALA A 150 -6.91 -14.34 -15.82
C ALA A 150 -7.52 -13.47 -14.71
N ASN A 151 -8.31 -14.04 -13.81
CA ASN A 151 -8.80 -13.36 -12.61
C ASN A 151 -7.68 -13.21 -11.58
N LEU A 152 -7.74 -12.13 -10.81
CA LEU A 152 -6.79 -11.85 -9.75
C LEU A 152 -7.00 -12.83 -8.58
N MET A 153 -5.91 -13.47 -8.13
CA MET A 153 -5.88 -14.38 -7.01
C MET A 153 -4.85 -13.95 -5.95
N LEU A 154 -5.19 -14.18 -4.69
CA LEU A 154 -4.30 -13.98 -3.54
C LEU A 154 -3.88 -15.35 -2.97
N GLN A 155 -2.59 -15.54 -2.76
CA GLN A 155 -2.09 -16.66 -1.98
C GLN A 155 -2.18 -16.39 -0.48
N SER A 156 -2.01 -17.45 0.31
CA SER A 156 -1.98 -17.35 1.78
C SER A 156 -0.92 -16.34 2.25
N PRO A 157 -1.21 -15.60 3.34
CA PRO A 157 -0.33 -14.57 3.86
C PRO A 157 1.00 -15.16 4.35
N LEU A 158 2.10 -14.48 4.03
CA LEU A 158 3.42 -14.75 4.55
C LEU A 158 3.79 -13.70 5.59
N GLU A 159 4.04 -14.14 6.82
CA GLU A 159 4.33 -13.24 7.93
C GLU A 159 5.83 -12.89 8.01
N ALA A 160 6.12 -11.61 8.20
CA ALA A 160 7.46 -11.06 8.44
C ALA A 160 7.50 -10.28 9.76
N ASN A 161 6.85 -10.84 10.78
CA ASN A 161 6.63 -10.18 12.06
C ASN A 161 7.94 -9.98 12.86
N LYS A 162 8.15 -8.78 13.41
CA LYS A 162 9.31 -8.48 14.27
C LYS A 162 8.88 -7.82 15.57
N THR A 163 9.02 -8.51 16.69
CA THR A 163 8.67 -7.96 18.02
C THR A 163 9.49 -6.70 18.35
N HIS A 164 8.88 -5.78 19.10
CA HIS A 164 9.49 -4.52 19.53
C HIS A 164 10.10 -3.67 18.39
N SER A 165 9.50 -3.74 17.19
CA SER A 165 9.88 -2.92 16.03
C SER A 165 8.73 -2.01 15.63
N ILE A 166 8.99 -0.70 15.64
CA ILE A 166 8.10 0.35 15.14
C ILE A 166 8.46 0.62 13.68
N CYS A 167 7.46 0.62 12.81
CA CYS A 167 7.59 0.91 11.39
C CYS A 167 7.14 2.35 11.11
N PHE A 168 7.96 3.08 10.35
CA PHE A 168 7.70 4.49 9.99
C PHE A 168 7.18 4.65 8.56
N ASP A 169 7.69 3.83 7.63
CA ASP A 169 7.30 3.85 6.23
C ASP A 169 7.68 2.51 5.57
N VAL A 170 6.96 2.15 4.50
CA VAL A 170 7.21 0.94 3.70
C VAL A 170 7.02 1.26 2.22
N VAL A 171 7.94 0.80 1.37
CA VAL A 171 7.83 0.91 -0.10
C VAL A 171 8.26 -0.39 -0.78
N GLY A 172 7.69 -0.68 -1.95
CA GLY A 172 8.16 -1.76 -2.82
C GLY A 172 9.38 -1.28 -3.61
N VAL A 173 10.46 -2.05 -3.61
CA VAL A 173 11.69 -1.74 -4.33
C VAL A 173 11.60 -2.30 -5.74
N ASP A 174 11.88 -1.50 -6.76
CA ASP A 174 11.91 -1.99 -8.14
C ASP A 174 13.17 -2.80 -8.38
N VAL A 175 13.06 -4.12 -8.34
CA VAL A 175 14.16 -5.06 -8.63
C VAL A 175 13.98 -5.73 -9.99
N GLY A 176 13.14 -5.17 -10.87
CA GLY A 176 12.76 -5.82 -12.12
C GLY A 176 12.04 -7.13 -11.87
N TYR A 177 12.61 -8.25 -12.34
CA TYR A 177 12.03 -9.59 -12.21
C TYR A 177 12.72 -10.49 -11.18
N GLU A 178 13.69 -9.97 -10.43
CA GLU A 178 14.25 -10.66 -9.26
C GLU A 178 13.20 -10.79 -8.15
N ASN A 179 13.48 -11.61 -7.14
CA ASN A 179 12.60 -11.80 -5.99
C ASN A 179 12.12 -10.45 -5.40
N PRO A 180 10.80 -10.21 -5.25
CA PRO A 180 10.29 -8.92 -4.79
C PRO A 180 10.89 -8.51 -3.45
N VAL A 181 11.27 -7.22 -3.33
CA VAL A 181 11.83 -6.65 -2.10
C VAL A 181 10.98 -5.49 -1.62
N PHE A 182 10.72 -5.46 -0.32
CA PHE A 182 10.08 -4.35 0.37
C PHE A 182 11.06 -3.69 1.33
N ALA A 183 11.19 -2.37 1.23
CA ALA A 183 12.02 -1.57 2.12
C ALA A 183 11.16 -0.95 3.22
N ALA A 184 11.61 -1.00 4.46
CA ALA A 184 10.95 -0.37 5.60
C ALA A 184 11.95 0.39 6.48
N ILE A 185 11.52 1.54 7.01
CA ILE A 185 12.23 2.21 8.11
C ILE A 185 11.68 1.65 9.41
N GLU A 186 12.56 1.11 10.24
CA GLU A 186 12.23 0.49 11.51
C GLU A 186 13.05 1.07 12.65
N CYS A 187 12.45 1.21 13.82
CA CYS A 187 13.17 1.43 15.07
C CYS A 187 12.88 0.26 15.99
N ILE A 188 13.94 -0.43 16.41
CA ILE A 188 13.83 -1.45 17.45
C ILE A 188 13.95 -0.73 18.79
N TYR A 189 13.00 -0.98 19.69
CA TYR A 189 13.05 -0.44 21.04
C TYR A 189 13.19 -1.57 22.05
N ASP A 190 13.87 -1.28 23.16
CA ASP A 190 13.96 -2.16 24.31
C ASP A 190 13.32 -1.42 25.49
N ASP A 191 12.47 -2.09 26.25
CA ASP A 191 11.77 -1.50 27.41
C ASP A 191 12.76 -1.03 28.50
N SER A 192 14.03 -1.50 28.44
CA SER A 192 15.11 -1.12 29.35
C SER A 192 15.93 0.11 28.93
N GLN A 193 15.83 0.56 27.68
CA GLN A 193 16.61 1.70 27.20
C GLN A 193 15.90 3.03 27.51
N ALA A 194 16.64 3.97 28.11
CA ALA A 194 16.19 5.34 28.28
C ALA A 194 15.89 5.97 26.90
N LEU A 195 14.90 6.87 26.84
CA LEU A 195 14.37 7.60 25.67
C LEU A 195 15.39 8.29 24.72
N ALA A 196 16.70 8.17 24.96
CA ALA A 196 17.73 9.01 24.39
C ALA A 196 18.40 8.46 23.11
N SER A 197 18.29 7.17 22.79
CA SER A 197 18.90 6.59 21.57
C SER A 197 17.87 5.88 20.71
N VAL A 198 17.49 6.50 19.59
CA VAL A 198 16.54 5.94 18.61
C VAL A 198 17.34 5.36 17.46
N ASP A 199 17.70 4.07 17.50
CA ASP A 199 18.42 3.42 16.40
C ASP A 199 17.45 3.06 15.27
N LYS A 200 17.31 3.95 14.28
CA LYS A 200 16.55 3.69 13.07
C LYS A 200 17.38 2.89 12.08
N GLN A 201 16.76 1.88 11.50
CA GLN A 201 17.34 1.02 10.50
C GLN A 201 16.48 1.02 9.24
N LEU A 202 17.12 1.10 8.09
CA LEU A 202 16.51 0.72 6.82
C LEU A 202 16.64 -0.79 6.67
N VAL A 203 15.53 -1.47 6.44
CA VAL A 203 15.45 -2.94 6.38
C VAL A 203 14.83 -3.37 5.06
N TYR A 204 15.45 -4.35 4.40
CA TYR A 204 14.92 -4.99 3.20
C TYR A 204 14.35 -6.37 3.55
N TYR A 205 13.08 -6.56 3.21
CA TYR A 205 12.37 -7.82 3.26
C TYR A 205 12.29 -8.40 1.86
N GLU A 206 12.93 -9.52 1.62
CA GLU A 206 12.88 -10.23 0.36
C GLU A 206 11.82 -11.35 0.43
N LEU A 207 10.95 -11.39 -0.56
CA LEU A 207 10.03 -12.49 -0.80
C LEU A 207 10.69 -13.48 -1.76
N ASP A 208 11.06 -14.65 -1.23
CA ASP A 208 11.51 -15.75 -2.07
C ASP A 208 10.29 -16.48 -2.66
N LEU A 209 10.05 -16.30 -3.95
CA LEU A 209 8.93 -16.91 -4.66
C LEU A 209 9.08 -18.43 -4.82
N GLY A 210 10.31 -18.96 -4.80
CA GLY A 210 10.56 -20.39 -4.95
C GLY A 210 10.34 -21.14 -3.63
N LEU A 211 10.85 -20.59 -2.53
CA LEU A 211 10.70 -21.15 -1.18
C LEU A 211 9.42 -20.69 -0.46
N ASN A 212 8.70 -19.74 -1.03
CA ASN A 212 7.45 -19.18 -0.51
C ASN A 212 7.55 -18.69 0.94
N HIS A 213 8.57 -17.90 1.24
CA HIS A 213 8.77 -17.29 2.56
C HIS A 213 9.41 -15.90 2.43
N VAL A 214 9.27 -15.09 3.47
CA VAL A 214 9.83 -13.74 3.53
C VAL A 214 10.99 -13.71 4.50
N VAL A 215 12.13 -13.17 4.07
CA VAL A 215 13.35 -13.06 4.88
C VAL A 215 13.75 -11.60 5.02
N ARG A 216 14.19 -11.23 6.22
CA ARG A 216 14.91 -9.98 6.46
C ARG A 216 16.33 -10.11 5.87
N LYS A 217 16.50 -9.74 4.60
CA LYS A 217 17.73 -9.98 3.84
C LYS A 217 18.87 -9.05 4.26
N TRP A 218 18.56 -7.78 4.45
CA TRP A 218 19.56 -6.74 4.65
C TRP A 218 19.03 -5.65 5.58
N SER A 219 19.94 -5.04 6.34
CA SER A 219 19.63 -3.86 7.14
C SER A 219 20.86 -2.98 7.32
N THR A 220 20.64 -1.66 7.36
CA THR A 220 21.66 -0.66 7.72
C THR A 220 21.07 0.37 8.66
N ALA A 221 21.92 0.97 9.50
CA ALA A 221 21.52 2.14 10.28
C ALA A 221 21.28 3.34 9.35
N VAL A 222 20.29 4.16 9.69
CA VAL A 222 19.95 5.42 9.02
C VAL A 222 19.78 6.52 10.06
N SER A 223 19.68 7.76 9.61
CA SER A 223 19.45 8.90 10.51
C SER A 223 18.20 8.70 11.38
N ASP A 224 18.31 9.07 12.66
CA ASP A 224 17.22 9.06 13.64
C ASP A 224 16.03 9.92 13.19
N THR A 225 16.23 10.89 12.30
CA THR A 225 15.18 11.75 11.76
C THR A 225 14.52 11.18 10.49
N ALA A 226 14.98 10.03 9.97
CA ALA A 226 14.40 9.39 8.79
C ALA A 226 12.92 9.05 8.97
N ASN A 227 12.08 9.42 8.01
CA ASN A 227 10.63 9.27 8.13
C ASN A 227 9.91 8.86 6.83
N LYS A 228 10.56 8.96 5.67
CA LYS A 228 9.96 8.61 4.39
C LYS A 228 10.94 7.92 3.44
N LEU A 229 10.40 6.99 2.66
CA LEU A 229 11.11 6.27 1.62
C LEU A 229 10.53 6.62 0.25
N ILE A 230 11.41 6.73 -0.74
CA ILE A 230 11.01 6.89 -2.15
C ILE A 230 11.67 5.76 -2.93
N ALA A 231 10.86 4.93 -3.56
CA ALA A 231 11.37 3.87 -4.43
C ALA A 231 11.97 4.46 -5.71
N LEU A 232 13.17 3.99 -6.07
CA LEU A 232 13.82 4.36 -7.33
C LEU A 232 13.49 3.32 -8.41
N PRO A 233 13.35 3.75 -9.69
CA PRO A 233 13.26 2.82 -10.81
C PRO A 233 14.46 1.89 -10.85
N GLY A 234 14.23 0.63 -11.22
CA GLY A 234 15.24 -0.41 -11.22
C GLY A 234 15.40 -1.11 -12.56
N SER A 235 16.29 -2.10 -12.57
CA SER A 235 16.58 -2.94 -13.74
C SER A 235 17.08 -2.10 -14.93
N GLN A 236 16.36 -2.11 -16.05
CA GLN A 236 16.74 -1.36 -17.26
C GLN A 236 16.43 0.13 -17.15
N ASP A 237 15.52 0.51 -16.24
CA ASP A 237 15.00 1.88 -16.12
C ASP A 237 15.77 2.71 -15.08
N GLY A 238 16.62 2.08 -14.26
CA GLY A 238 17.38 2.78 -13.22
C GLY A 238 18.16 1.86 -12.26
N PRO A 239 18.85 2.45 -11.28
CA PRO A 239 19.77 1.74 -10.39
C PRO A 239 19.10 0.89 -9.31
N SER A 240 17.76 0.93 -9.17
CA SER A 240 17.02 0.35 -8.04
C SER A 240 17.36 1.06 -6.71
N GLY A 241 16.81 0.53 -5.62
CA GLY A 241 16.99 1.03 -4.26
C GLY A 241 15.93 2.05 -3.83
N VAL A 242 16.24 2.74 -2.74
CA VAL A 242 15.34 3.72 -2.13
C VAL A 242 16.12 4.95 -1.69
N LEU A 243 15.49 6.12 -1.80
CA LEU A 243 15.96 7.33 -1.13
C LEU A 243 15.38 7.38 0.28
N VAL A 244 16.20 7.78 1.25
CA VAL A 244 15.81 7.86 2.66
C VAL A 244 15.70 9.32 3.05
N CYS A 245 14.48 9.82 3.15
CA CYS A 245 14.24 11.20 3.51
C CYS A 245 14.38 11.39 5.03
N SER A 246 15.21 12.36 5.42
CA SER A 246 15.50 12.75 6.79
C SER A 246 15.46 14.27 6.94
N GLU A 247 15.55 14.76 8.17
CA GLU A 247 15.62 16.20 8.42
C GLU A 247 16.93 16.77 7.86
N GLY A 248 16.83 17.63 6.83
CA GLY A 248 17.98 18.27 6.21
C GLY A 248 18.80 17.39 5.26
N SER A 249 18.38 16.15 4.96
CA SER A 249 19.07 15.25 4.03
C SER A 249 18.13 14.28 3.30
N ILE A 250 18.58 13.75 2.17
CA ILE A 250 17.94 12.70 1.34
C ILE A 250 19.00 11.68 0.94
#